data_AF-A0A4Y2R1F2-F1
#
_entry.id   AF-A0A4Y2R1F2-F1
#
_cell.length_a   1.000
_cell.length_b   1.000
_cell.length_c   1.000
_cell.angle_alpha   90.00
_cell.angle_beta   90.00
_cell.angle_gamma   90.00
#
_symmetry.space_group_name_H-M   'P 1'
#
loop_
_entity.id
_entity.type
_entity.pdbx_description
1 polymer ?
#
loop_
_entity_poly.entity_id
_entity_poly.type
_entity_poly.pdbx_seq_one_letter_code
_entity_poly.pdbx_strand_id
1 'polypeptide(L)'
;MPFAVSIVWREPHYHLTDCYFCMTSTFGFSSKNKHTIQYTNIPSAVRPVPHSESLPIPVAPKTYILQLEKNLEDFEPQPEPSTSTDEYPTDLVHR
;
A
#
# COMPACT_ATOMS: atom_id res chain seq x y z
N MET A 1 2.51 -28.83 -4.22
CA MET A 1 3.85 -28.30 -3.92
C MET A 1 3.68 -27.11 -2.97
N PRO A 2 4.20 -27.16 -1.74
CA PRO A 2 4.20 -25.99 -0.88
C PRO A 2 5.18 -24.95 -1.45
N PHE A 3 4.73 -23.71 -1.59
CA PHE A 3 5.57 -22.57 -1.99
C PHE A 3 5.92 -21.76 -0.75
N ALA A 4 7.13 -21.21 -0.70
CA ALA A 4 7.47 -20.22 0.31
C ALA A 4 6.65 -18.95 0.05
N VAL A 5 6.05 -18.35 1.07
CA VAL A 5 5.68 -16.93 0.98
C VAL A 5 7.00 -16.16 0.89
N SER A 6 7.28 -15.51 -0.24
CA SER A 6 8.60 -14.90 -0.48
C SER A 6 8.99 -13.93 0.64
N ILE A 7 8.00 -13.22 1.20
CA ILE A 7 8.18 -12.12 2.14
C ILE A 7 6.93 -12.03 3.04
N VAL A 8 7.09 -12.14 4.37
CA VAL A 8 5.99 -11.96 5.34
C VAL A 8 6.15 -10.63 6.06
N TRP A 9 5.13 -9.77 5.96
CA TRP A 9 5.03 -8.54 6.76
C TRP A 9 4.85 -8.90 8.23
N ARG A 10 5.64 -8.26 9.09
CA ARG A 10 5.48 -8.41 10.53
C ARG A 10 4.27 -7.63 11.01
N GLU A 11 3.70 -8.07 12.12
CA GLU A 11 2.58 -7.37 12.74
C GLU A 11 3.00 -5.94 13.12
N PRO A 12 2.24 -4.92 12.69
CA PRO A 12 2.59 -3.54 12.97
C PRO A 12 2.55 -3.27 14.48
N HIS A 13 3.55 -2.56 14.96
CA HIS A 13 3.64 -2.14 16.36
C HIS A 13 2.86 -0.83 16.60
N TYR A 14 2.96 -0.28 17.82
CA TYR A 14 2.19 0.87 18.31
C TYR A 14 2.47 2.20 17.58
N HIS A 15 1.83 2.39 16.42
CA HIS A 15 2.01 3.54 15.52
C HIS A 15 1.84 4.92 16.17
N LEU A 16 1.22 5.05 17.34
CA LEU A 16 1.07 6.35 18.00
C LEU A 16 2.40 6.90 18.56
N THR A 17 3.34 6.04 18.96
CA THR A 17 4.65 6.49 19.51
C THR A 17 5.79 6.31 18.53
N ASP A 18 5.68 5.34 17.61
CA ASP A 18 6.74 4.99 16.66
C ASP A 18 6.26 5.13 15.21
N CYS A 19 5.39 6.11 14.90
CA CYS A 19 4.97 6.38 13.52
C CYS A 19 6.17 6.70 12.61
N TYR A 20 6.46 5.83 11.65
CA TYR A 20 7.58 5.96 10.70
C TYR A 20 7.58 7.27 9.93
N PHE A 21 6.41 7.68 9.46
CA PHE A 21 6.26 8.94 8.73
C PHE A 21 6.42 10.16 9.64
N CYS A 22 5.89 10.07 10.87
CA CYS A 22 5.88 11.17 11.83
C CYS A 22 7.27 11.42 12.45
N MET A 23 8.09 10.37 12.59
CA MET A 23 9.45 10.48 13.11
C MET A 23 10.46 11.01 12.07
N THR A 24 10.11 10.98 10.79
CA THR A 24 11.01 11.41 9.72
C THR A 24 10.67 12.85 9.32
N SER A 25 11.56 13.80 9.61
CA SER A 25 11.39 15.17 9.11
C SER A 25 11.57 15.19 7.59
N THR A 26 10.48 15.47 6.87
CA THR A 26 10.48 15.65 5.41
C THR A 26 10.62 17.12 5.01
N PHE A 27 10.74 18.02 6.00
CA PHE A 27 10.90 19.45 5.74
C PHE A 27 12.24 19.72 5.03
N GLY A 28 12.20 20.53 3.97
CA GLY A 28 13.38 20.86 3.16
C GLY A 28 13.73 19.83 2.08
N PHE A 29 12.99 18.72 2.00
CA PHE A 29 13.12 17.78 0.89
C PHE A 29 12.17 18.15 -0.27
N SER A 30 12.63 17.87 -1.47
CA SER A 30 11.98 18.10 -2.75
C SER A 30 12.03 16.82 -3.58
N SER A 31 11.30 16.77 -4.69
CA SER A 31 11.32 15.63 -5.60
C SER A 31 12.71 15.26 -6.11
N LYS A 32 13.65 16.22 -6.16
CA LYS A 32 15.03 16.03 -6.64
C LYS A 32 15.94 15.39 -5.59
N ASN A 33 15.76 15.70 -4.32
CA ASN A 33 16.63 15.24 -3.22
C ASN A 33 15.94 14.27 -2.25
N LYS A 34 14.68 13.85 -2.49
CA LYS A 34 13.97 12.88 -1.64
C LYS A 34 14.68 11.55 -1.43
N HIS A 35 15.60 11.18 -2.33
CA HIS A 35 16.41 9.96 -2.23
C HIS A 35 17.45 10.04 -1.10
N THR A 36 17.77 11.23 -0.59
CA THR A 36 18.68 11.43 0.55
C THR A 36 17.98 11.37 1.91
N ILE A 37 16.64 11.28 1.93
CA ILE A 37 15.88 11.12 3.17
C ILE A 37 16.33 9.81 3.82
N GLN A 38 16.95 9.91 4.99
CA GLN A 38 17.25 8.75 5.81
C GLN A 38 16.05 8.42 6.67
N TYR A 39 15.44 7.28 6.37
CA TYR A 39 14.39 6.74 7.19
C TYR A 39 14.98 5.81 8.26
N THR A 40 14.55 5.99 9.51
CA THR A 40 15.00 5.18 10.63
C THR A 40 14.39 3.77 10.58
N ASN A 41 15.18 2.77 10.94
CA ASN A 41 14.67 1.42 11.12
C ASN A 41 13.98 1.34 12.49
N ILE A 42 12.65 1.26 12.49
CA ILE A 42 11.83 1.25 13.71
C ILE A 42 10.90 0.03 13.73
N PRO A 43 10.46 -0.42 14.91
CA PRO A 43 9.71 -1.67 15.08
C PRO A 43 8.38 -1.71 14.31
N SER A 44 7.71 -0.57 14.17
CA SER A 44 6.45 -0.42 13.44
C SER A 44 6.58 -0.49 11.91
N ALA A 45 7.79 -0.31 11.37
CA ALA A 45 8.06 -0.31 9.94
C ALA A 45 9.27 -1.20 9.60
N VAL A 46 9.34 -2.37 10.24
CA VAL A 46 10.41 -3.35 9.99
C VAL A 46 10.25 -3.96 8.61
N ARG A 47 11.37 -4.09 7.90
CA ARG A 47 11.41 -4.77 6.62
C ARG A 47 10.95 -6.22 6.78
N PRO A 48 10.10 -6.71 5.87
CA PRO A 48 9.60 -8.06 5.97
C PRO A 48 10.73 -9.07 5.73
N VAL A 49 10.62 -10.23 6.38
CA VAL A 49 11.71 -11.22 6.46
C VAL A 49 11.45 -12.35 5.47
N PRO A 50 12.51 -12.88 4.80
CA PRO A 50 12.37 -14.07 3.96
C PRO A 50 11.82 -15.24 4.77
N HIS A 51 10.76 -15.87 4.28
CA HIS A 51 10.22 -17.05 4.94
C HIS A 51 11.08 -18.27 4.61
N SER A 52 11.90 -18.70 5.59
CA SER A 52 12.67 -19.96 5.64
C SER A 52 13.46 -20.37 4.39
N GLU A 53 14.78 -20.54 4.50
CA GLU A 53 15.63 -21.05 3.40
C GLU A 53 15.25 -22.46 2.91
N SER A 54 14.43 -23.19 3.66
CA SER A 54 14.01 -24.56 3.35
C SER A 54 12.96 -24.66 2.24
N LEU A 55 12.30 -23.57 1.85
CA LEU A 55 11.24 -23.58 0.85
C LEU A 55 11.64 -22.75 -0.39
N PRO A 56 11.34 -23.23 -1.61
CA PRO A 56 11.70 -22.51 -2.83
C PRO A 56 10.90 -21.22 -2.99
N ILE A 57 11.57 -20.14 -3.42
CA ILE A 57 10.94 -18.87 -3.76
C ILE A 57 10.12 -19.06 -5.04
N PRO A 58 8.83 -18.69 -5.06
CA PRO A 58 8.02 -18.78 -6.27
C PRO A 58 8.57 -17.86 -7.36
N VAL A 59 8.78 -18.43 -8.55
CA VAL A 59 9.20 -17.69 -9.75
C VAL A 59 7.95 -17.18 -10.45
N ALA A 60 7.93 -15.88 -10.79
CA ALA A 60 6.82 -15.28 -11.52
C ALA A 60 6.60 -16.03 -12.86
N PRO A 61 5.34 -16.37 -13.21
CA PRO A 61 5.05 -16.94 -14.52
C PRO A 61 5.39 -15.95 -15.63
N LYS A 62 5.98 -16.44 -16.74
CA LYS A 62 6.39 -15.60 -17.87
C LYS A 62 5.21 -15.03 -18.68
N THR A 63 4.03 -15.62 -18.51
CA THR A 63 2.83 -15.29 -19.29
C THR A 63 1.66 -15.16 -18.32
N TYR A 64 1.09 -13.97 -18.20
CA TYR A 64 -0.19 -13.77 -17.54
C TYR A 64 -1.28 -14.00 -18.59
N ILE A 65 -2.12 -15.01 -18.39
CA ILE A 65 -3.38 -15.09 -19.14
C ILE A 65 -4.40 -14.34 -18.30
N LEU A 66 -4.85 -13.18 -18.78
CA LEU A 66 -5.95 -12.46 -18.17
C LEU A 66 -7.20 -13.36 -18.29
N GLN A 67 -7.51 -14.14 -17.27
CA GLN A 67 -8.79 -14.84 -17.17
C GLN A 67 -9.92 -13.85 -16.81
N LEU A 68 -10.01 -12.75 -17.57
CA LEU A 68 -11.07 -11.75 -17.44
C LEU A 68 -12.39 -12.25 -18.05
N GLU A 69 -12.33 -13.20 -18.98
CA GLU A 69 -13.47 -13.60 -19.82
C GLU A 69 -14.50 -14.52 -19.13
N LYS A 70 -14.28 -14.95 -17.88
CA LYS A 70 -15.18 -15.91 -17.21
C LYS A 70 -16.07 -15.32 -16.12
N ASN A 71 -16.03 -14.01 -15.86
CA ASN A 71 -16.83 -13.36 -14.82
C ASN A 71 -17.73 -12.22 -15.34
N LEU A 72 -17.86 -12.05 -16.66
CA LEU A 72 -18.65 -10.96 -17.26
C LEU A 72 -20.13 -11.31 -17.49
N GLU A 73 -20.61 -12.48 -17.06
CA GLU A 73 -21.95 -12.97 -17.42
C GLU A 73 -23.02 -12.82 -16.30
N ASP A 74 -22.76 -12.13 -15.17
CA ASP A 74 -23.77 -12.05 -14.08
C ASP A 74 -23.94 -10.68 -13.38
N PHE A 75 -23.33 -9.61 -13.86
CA PHE A 75 -23.62 -8.27 -13.31
C PHE A 75 -24.76 -7.61 -14.09
N GLU A 76 -26.00 -7.92 -13.70
CA GLU A 76 -27.16 -7.08 -14.02
C GLU A 76 -26.91 -5.67 -13.45
N PRO A 77 -27.00 -4.59 -14.26
CA PRO A 77 -26.81 -3.24 -13.75
C PRO A 77 -27.94 -2.91 -12.76
N GLN A 78 -27.64 -2.91 -11.46
CA GLN A 78 -28.53 -2.34 -10.46
C GLN A 78 -28.66 -0.82 -10.70
N PRO A 79 -29.87 -0.24 -10.60
CA PRO A 79 -30.06 1.18 -10.79
C PRO A 79 -29.23 1.98 -9.78
N GLU A 80 -28.49 2.97 -10.28
CA GLU A 80 -27.58 3.78 -9.47
C GLU A 80 -28.33 4.48 -8.31
N PRO A 81 -27.80 4.41 -7.08
CA PRO A 81 -28.25 5.31 -6.02
C PRO A 81 -27.81 6.73 -6.38
N SER A 82 -28.77 7.65 -6.52
CA SER A 82 -28.50 9.06 -6.77
C SER A 82 -27.49 9.62 -5.76
N THR A 83 -26.27 9.90 -6.21
CA THR A 83 -25.28 10.63 -5.42
C THR A 83 -25.81 12.04 -5.17
N SER A 84 -26.20 12.30 -3.93
CA SER A 84 -26.47 13.64 -3.41
C SER A 84 -25.20 14.47 -3.54
N THR A 85 -25.23 15.48 -4.41
CA THR A 85 -24.20 16.51 -4.48
C THR A 85 -24.26 17.35 -3.20
N ASP A 86 -23.49 16.99 -2.17
CA ASP A 86 -23.15 17.95 -1.13
C ASP A 86 -22.03 18.85 -1.64
N GLU A 87 -22.41 20.06 -2.04
CA GLU A 87 -21.52 21.16 -2.37
C GLU A 87 -20.76 21.60 -1.11
N TYR A 88 -19.44 21.41 -1.07
CA TYR A 88 -18.59 21.95 -0.01
C TYR A 88 -18.46 23.46 -0.19
N PRO A 89 -18.78 24.30 0.81
CA PRO A 89 -18.63 25.74 0.69
C PRO A 89 -17.15 26.12 0.69
N THR A 90 -16.67 26.64 -0.44
CA THR A 90 -15.41 27.40 -0.52
C THR A 90 -15.63 28.80 0.02
N ASP A 91 -15.51 28.96 1.33
CA ASP A 91 -15.32 30.28 1.94
C ASP A 91 -14.49 30.13 3.22
N LEU A 92 -13.17 30.31 3.09
CA LEU A 92 -12.28 30.86 4.13
C LEU A 92 -10.82 30.87 3.65
N VAL A 93 -10.46 31.82 2.76
CA VAL A 93 -9.20 32.61 2.85
C VAL A 93 -9.41 33.89 2.05
N HIS A 94 -9.96 34.92 2.70
CA HIS A 94 -9.63 36.31 2.43
C HIS A 94 -9.61 37.03 3.79
N ARG A 95 -8.44 37.05 4.43
CA ARG A 95 -8.00 38.19 5.23
C ARG A 95 -6.49 38.13 5.46
#